data_AF-A0A3N4LX36-F1
#
_entry.id   AF-A0A3N4LX36-F1
#
_cell.length_a   1.000
_cell.length_b   1.000
_cell.length_c   1.000
_cell.angle_alpha   90.00
_cell.angle_beta   90.00
_cell.angle_gamma   90.00
#
_symmetry.space_group_name_H-M   'P 1'
#
loop_
_entity.id
_entity.type
_entity.pdbx_description
1 polymer ?
#
loop_
_entity_poly.entity_id
_entity_poly.type
_entity_poly.pdbx_seq_one_letter_code
_entity_poly.pdbx_strand_id
1 'polypeptide(L)'
;ELLIMLTPLEPLKKHQDVKMPRTKNAAAWLLGLESFRKWRDSNIIEEGGHVFCCYGIPGAGKTVISSVVIDDLYSQFHKVHPNIGIACLYGDYKDEKNQTLVHILGSFLRQFLTT
;
A
#
# COMPACT_ATOMS: atom_id res chain seq x y z
N GLU A 1 -23.56 1.05 3.74
CA GLU A 1 -23.85 -0.30 4.29
C GLU A 1 -23.34 -1.43 3.39
N LEU A 2 -23.66 -1.45 2.09
CA LEU A 2 -23.23 -2.54 1.16
C LEU A 2 -21.71 -2.76 1.07
N LEU A 3 -20.90 -1.69 1.07
CA LEU A 3 -19.43 -1.82 0.93
C LEU A 3 -18.76 -2.52 2.12
N ILE A 4 -19.37 -2.47 3.30
CA ILE A 4 -18.85 -3.16 4.50
C ILE A 4 -18.97 -4.68 4.34
N MET A 5 -19.95 -5.15 3.57
CA MET A 5 -20.15 -6.58 3.31
C MET A 5 -19.14 -7.17 2.33
N LEU A 6 -18.41 -6.33 1.57
CA LEU A 6 -17.45 -6.81 0.57
C LEU A 6 -16.22 -7.47 1.21
N THR A 7 -15.83 -7.04 2.40
CA THR A 7 -14.65 -7.58 3.08
C THR A 7 -14.68 -7.30 4.57
N PRO A 8 -14.24 -8.25 5.42
CA PRO A 8 -13.95 -8.00 6.82
C PRO A 8 -12.61 -7.26 7.02
N LEU A 9 -11.78 -7.12 5.98
CA LEU A 9 -10.43 -6.56 6.10
C LEU A 9 -10.47 -5.03 6.29
N GLU A 10 -9.63 -4.53 7.20
CA GLU A 10 -9.48 -3.09 7.49
C GLU A 10 -8.03 -2.61 7.22
N PRO A 11 -7.52 -2.65 5.97
CA PRO A 11 -6.12 -2.33 5.69
C PRO A 11 -5.77 -0.86 5.99
N LEU A 12 -6.72 0.08 5.83
CA LEU A 12 -6.49 1.49 6.14
C LEU A 12 -6.33 1.75 7.65
N LYS A 13 -7.03 0.99 8.49
CA LYS A 13 -6.85 1.02 9.94
C LYS A 13 -5.48 0.47 10.32
N LYS A 14 -5.10 -0.68 9.75
CA LYS A 14 -3.74 -1.22 9.92
C LYS A 14 -2.66 -0.24 9.46
N HIS A 15 -2.90 0.46 8.36
CA HIS A 15 -1.99 1.50 7.87
C HIS A 15 -1.83 2.63 8.89
N GLN A 16 -2.93 3.12 9.49
CA GLN A 16 -2.89 4.12 10.56
C GLN A 16 -2.13 3.61 11.79
N ASP A 17 -2.37 2.37 12.22
CA ASP A 17 -1.67 1.75 13.37
C ASP A 17 -0.16 1.67 13.15
N VAL A 18 0.27 1.39 11.92
CA VAL A 18 1.70 1.35 11.54
C VAL A 18 2.29 2.76 11.39
N LYS A 19 1.49 3.71 10.90
CA LYS A 19 1.91 5.09 10.64
C LYS A 19 2.07 5.91 11.92
N MET A 20 1.17 5.77 12.89
CA MET A 20 1.20 6.55 14.14
C MET A 20 2.53 6.50 14.91
N PRO A 21 3.15 5.32 15.15
CA PRO A 21 4.41 5.24 15.88
C PRO A 21 5.65 5.56 15.02
N ARG A 22 5.48 5.83 13.72
CA ARG A 22 6.60 6.02 12.78
C ARG A 22 7.29 7.36 13.01
N THR A 23 8.63 7.37 12.97
CA THR A 23 9.39 8.62 12.97
C THR A 23 9.22 9.38 11.65
N LYS A 24 9.26 10.71 11.70
CA LYS A 24 9.04 11.60 10.53
C LYS A 24 9.94 11.25 9.32
N ASN A 25 11.15 10.77 9.57
CA ASN A 25 12.16 10.48 8.54
C ASN A 25 12.35 8.97 8.28
N ALA A 26 11.42 8.13 8.75
CA ALA A 26 11.49 6.69 8.49
C ALA A 26 11.54 6.43 6.97
N ALA A 27 12.44 5.52 6.56
CA ALA A 27 12.61 5.10 5.17
C ALA A 27 12.83 6.22 4.14
N ALA A 28 13.22 7.44 4.56
CA ALA A 28 13.46 8.54 3.63
C ALA A 28 14.55 8.22 2.59
N TRP A 29 15.53 7.39 2.98
CA TRP A 29 16.56 6.88 2.07
C TRP A 29 15.98 6.09 0.89
N LEU A 30 14.87 5.37 1.09
CA LEU A 30 14.23 4.57 0.04
C LEU A 30 13.63 5.46 -1.06
N LEU A 31 12.94 6.53 -0.65
CA LEU A 31 12.34 7.51 -1.58
C LEU A 31 13.40 8.27 -2.41
N GLY A 32 14.63 8.30 -1.90
CA GLY A 32 15.80 8.85 -2.59
C GLY A 32 16.45 7.90 -3.59
N LEU A 33 16.17 6.59 -3.54
CA LEU A 33 16.79 5.63 -4.45
C LEU A 33 16.33 5.84 -5.89
N GLU A 34 17.29 5.80 -6.81
CA GLU A 34 17.01 5.86 -8.24
C GLU A 34 16.10 4.70 -8.69
N SER A 35 16.33 3.49 -8.15
CA SER A 35 15.50 2.31 -8.46
C SER A 35 14.04 2.50 -8.04
N PHE A 36 13.80 3.11 -6.88
CA PHE A 36 12.44 3.40 -6.40
C PHE A 36 11.77 4.46 -7.28
N ARG A 37 12.48 5.56 -7.60
CA ARG A 37 11.94 6.64 -8.44
C ARG A 37 11.63 6.15 -9.85
N LYS A 38 12.54 5.36 -10.45
CA LYS A 38 12.28 4.69 -11.72
C LYS A 38 11.02 3.85 -11.66
N TRP A 39 10.91 2.97 -10.67
CA TRP A 39 9.71 2.14 -10.48
C TRP A 39 8.41 2.97 -10.33
N ARG A 40 8.45 4.03 -9.52
CA ARG A 40 7.30 4.90 -9.23
C ARG A 40 6.85 5.70 -10.45
N ASP A 41 7.81 6.23 -11.21
CA ASP A 41 7.57 7.16 -12.32
C ASP A 41 7.49 6.45 -13.68
N SER A 42 7.75 5.13 -13.74
CA SER A 42 7.61 4.31 -14.95
C SER A 42 6.17 4.32 -15.48
N ASN A 43 6.04 4.47 -16.80
CA ASN A 43 4.73 4.36 -17.45
C ASN A 43 4.20 2.91 -17.36
N ILE A 44 2.93 2.78 -16.98
CA ILE A 44 2.22 1.51 -16.78
C ILE A 44 2.04 0.71 -18.10
N ILE A 45 2.40 1.32 -19.24
CA ILE A 45 2.18 0.78 -20.60
C ILE A 45 3.22 -0.29 -20.98
N GLU A 46 4.30 -0.46 -20.20
CA GLU A 46 5.23 -1.57 -20.42
C GLU A 46 4.57 -2.91 -20.02
N GLU A 47 4.51 -3.85 -20.97
CA GLU A 47 3.88 -5.16 -20.79
C GLU A 47 4.50 -5.91 -19.60
N GLY A 48 3.74 -6.12 -18.53
CA GLY A 48 4.13 -6.99 -17.41
C GLY A 48 3.94 -6.41 -16.00
N GLY A 49 3.68 -5.10 -15.87
CA GLY A 49 3.53 -4.45 -14.57
C GLY A 49 4.85 -4.32 -13.80
N HIS A 50 4.98 -3.24 -13.03
CA HIS A 50 6.21 -2.92 -12.31
C HIS A 50 6.10 -3.34 -10.85
N VAL A 51 6.91 -4.30 -10.41
CA VAL A 51 6.94 -4.76 -9.00
C VAL A 51 8.21 -4.27 -8.31
N PHE A 52 8.06 -3.59 -7.17
CA PHE A 52 9.18 -3.19 -6.32
C PHE A 52 9.16 -3.96 -5.00
N CYS A 53 10.21 -4.76 -4.77
CA CYS A 53 10.32 -5.62 -3.60
C CYS A 53 11.36 -5.11 -2.61
N CYS A 54 10.99 -5.08 -1.32
CA CYS A 54 11.90 -4.83 -0.22
C CYS A 54 12.12 -6.13 0.58
N TYR A 55 13.34 -6.66 0.54
CA TYR A 55 13.72 -7.87 1.28
C TYR A 55 14.46 -7.52 2.57
N GLY A 56 14.35 -8.39 3.58
CA GLY A 56 15.07 -8.24 4.83
C GLY A 56 14.60 -9.21 5.89
N ILE A 57 15.39 -9.34 6.94
CA ILE A 57 15.11 -10.21 8.10
C ILE A 57 13.82 -9.78 8.85
N PRO A 58 13.23 -10.66 9.67
CA PRO A 58 12.17 -10.26 10.61
C PRO A 58 12.62 -9.08 11.48
N GLY A 59 11.72 -8.12 11.75
CA GLY A 59 12.06 -6.93 12.53
C GLY A 59 12.79 -5.81 11.77
N ALA A 60 13.23 -6.02 10.51
CA ALA A 60 13.93 -5.00 9.72
C ALA A 60 13.10 -3.75 9.33
N GLY A 61 11.86 -3.62 9.82
CA GLY A 61 11.02 -2.45 9.56
C GLY A 61 10.30 -2.45 8.20
N LYS A 62 10.25 -3.58 7.47
CA LYS A 62 9.59 -3.69 6.15
C LYS A 62 8.17 -3.10 6.13
N THR A 63 7.35 -3.41 7.13
CA THR A 63 5.98 -2.89 7.24
C THR A 63 5.92 -1.37 7.42
N VAL A 64 6.88 -0.80 8.16
CA VAL A 64 7.02 0.66 8.33
C VAL A 64 7.48 1.30 7.02
N ILE A 65 8.40 0.67 6.30
CA ILE A 65 8.82 1.11 4.97
C ILE A 65 7.63 1.13 3.99
N SER A 66 6.81 0.07 3.97
CA SER A 66 5.60 0.02 3.14
C SER A 66 4.62 1.15 3.46
N SER A 67 4.44 1.52 4.74
CA SER A 67 3.57 2.66 5.08
C SER A 67 4.11 3.99 4.56
N VAL A 68 5.43 4.16 4.47
CA VAL A 68 6.06 5.37 3.89
C VAL A 68 5.80 5.43 2.39
N VAL A 69 5.99 4.31 1.70
CA VAL A 69 5.73 4.21 0.25
C VAL A 69 4.26 4.50 -0.06
N ILE A 70 3.32 3.93 0.69
CA ILE A 70 1.88 4.19 0.49
C ILE A 70 1.58 5.70 0.65
N ASP A 71 2.07 6.33 1.72
CA ASP A 71 1.88 7.77 1.95
C ASP A 71 2.47 8.63 0.82
N ASP A 72 3.67 8.27 0.33
CA ASP A 72 4.36 8.97 -0.76
C ASP A 72 3.57 8.89 -2.07
N LEU A 73 3.08 7.69 -2.43
CA LEU A 73 2.24 7.47 -3.60
C LEU A 73 0.94 8.29 -3.50
N TYR A 74 0.25 8.25 -2.36
CA TYR A 74 -0.94 9.06 -2.14
C TYR A 74 -0.63 10.55 -2.28
N SER A 75 0.46 11.04 -1.69
CA SER A 75 0.82 12.45 -1.75
C SER A 75 1.12 12.93 -3.18
N GLN A 76 1.70 12.08 -4.02
CA GLN A 76 2.10 12.46 -5.37
C GLN A 76 0.96 12.35 -6.39
N PHE A 77 0.20 11.25 -6.37
CA PHE A 77 -0.75 10.97 -7.44
C PHE A 77 -2.17 11.45 -7.12
N HIS A 78 -2.60 11.46 -5.85
CA HIS A 78 -4.00 11.73 -5.50
C HIS A 78 -4.49 13.12 -5.94
N LYS A 79 -3.61 14.15 -5.90
CA LYS A 79 -3.98 15.52 -6.30
C LYS A 79 -3.75 15.81 -7.78
N VAL A 80 -2.78 15.14 -8.40
CA VAL A 80 -2.29 15.48 -9.74
C VAL A 80 -2.97 14.60 -10.80
N HIS A 81 -3.33 13.38 -10.45
CA HIS A 81 -3.84 12.38 -11.38
C HIS A 81 -5.15 11.78 -10.85
N PRO A 82 -6.30 12.45 -11.08
CA PRO A 82 -7.59 12.02 -10.52
C PRO A 82 -8.07 10.64 -11.04
N ASN A 83 -7.46 10.16 -12.13
CA ASN A 83 -7.79 8.87 -12.74
C ASN A 83 -6.97 7.69 -12.16
N ILE A 84 -6.03 7.95 -11.24
CA ILE A 84 -5.19 6.92 -10.63
C ILE A 84 -5.75 6.56 -9.26
N GLY A 85 -6.26 5.33 -9.13
CA GLY A 85 -6.64 4.75 -7.84
C GLY A 85 -5.45 4.12 -7.13
N ILE A 86 -5.29 4.40 -5.83
CA ILE A 86 -4.29 3.73 -4.97
C ILE A 86 -5.04 2.89 -3.95
N ALA A 87 -4.66 1.62 -3.81
CA ALA A 87 -5.16 0.74 -2.77
C ALA A 87 -4.00 0.01 -2.09
N CYS A 88 -4.21 -0.37 -0.84
CA CYS A 88 -3.20 -1.08 -0.05
C CYS A 88 -3.79 -2.29 0.67
N LEU A 89 -2.91 -3.24 0.98
CA LEU A 89 -3.20 -4.40 1.82
C LEU A 89 -2.00 -4.65 2.73
N TYR A 90 -2.28 -5.00 3.98
CA TYR A 90 -1.27 -5.47 4.92
C TYR A 90 -1.51 -6.94 5.18
N GLY A 91 -0.55 -7.79 4.78
CA GLY A 91 -0.58 -9.22 5.07
C GLY A 91 -0.39 -9.47 6.57
N ASP A 92 -1.40 -10.02 7.23
CA ASP A 92 -1.35 -10.47 8.62
C ASP A 92 -1.46 -12.00 8.67
N TYR A 93 -0.36 -12.68 9.00
CA TYR A 93 -0.34 -14.15 9.08
C TYR A 93 -1.25 -14.69 10.18
N LYS A 94 -1.64 -13.87 11.17
CA LYS A 94 -2.58 -14.27 12.22
C LYS A 94 -4.03 -14.25 11.73
N ASP A 95 -4.31 -13.57 10.62
CA ASP A 95 -5.63 -13.39 10.05
C ASP A 95 -5.81 -14.12 8.70
N GLU A 96 -5.05 -15.21 8.50
CA GLU A 96 -5.04 -15.99 7.26
C GLU A 96 -6.44 -16.39 6.80
N LYS A 97 -7.32 -16.76 7.73
CA LYS A 97 -8.72 -17.16 7.45
C LYS A 97 -9.53 -16.07 6.75
N ASN A 98 -9.28 -14.80 7.08
CA ASN A 98 -9.99 -13.68 6.45
C ASN A 98 -9.26 -13.15 5.22
N GLN A 99 -7.99 -13.49 4.98
CA GLN A 99 -7.22 -13.06 3.80
C GLN A 99 -7.45 -13.98 2.59
N THR A 100 -8.72 -14.25 2.28
CA THR A 100 -9.10 -14.95 1.05
C THR A 100 -9.00 -14.01 -0.15
N LEU A 101 -8.86 -14.57 -1.36
CA LEU A 101 -8.84 -13.79 -2.59
C LEU A 101 -10.07 -12.87 -2.71
N VAL A 102 -11.26 -13.38 -2.35
CA VAL A 102 -12.53 -12.63 -2.39
C VAL A 102 -12.46 -11.42 -1.45
N HIS A 103 -12.00 -11.61 -0.22
CA HIS A 103 -11.89 -10.52 0.75
C HIS A 103 -10.81 -9.50 0.36
N ILE A 104 -9.70 -9.93 -0.24
CA ILE A 104 -8.65 -9.03 -0.74
C ILE A 104 -9.18 -8.17 -1.88
N LEU A 105 -9.82 -8.79 -2.89
CA LEU A 105 -10.41 -8.05 -4.01
C LEU A 105 -11.53 -7.12 -3.54
N GLY A 106 -12.38 -7.59 -2.62
CA GLY A 106 -13.41 -6.78 -1.97
C GLY A 106 -12.83 -5.58 -1.21
N SER A 107 -11.64 -5.74 -0.61
CA SER A 107 -10.92 -4.65 0.06
C SER A 107 -10.41 -3.58 -0.90
N PHE A 108 -9.90 -3.98 -2.06
CA PHE A 108 -9.50 -3.03 -3.10
C PHE A 108 -10.72 -2.29 -3.68
N LEU A 109 -11.79 -3.01 -4.01
CA LEU A 109 -13.05 -2.41 -4.47
C LEU A 109 -13.60 -1.41 -3.46
N ARG A 110 -13.64 -1.79 -2.17
CA ARG A 110 -14.08 -0.89 -1.10
C ARG A 110 -13.22 0.38 -1.03
N GLN A 111 -11.90 0.26 -1.12
CA GLN A 111 -11.00 1.42 -1.12
C GLN A 111 -11.28 2.35 -2.31
N PHE A 112 -11.41 1.82 -3.53
CA PHE A 112 -11.65 2.63 -4.72
C PHE A 112 -13.03 3.29 -4.77
N LEU A 113 -14.05 2.69 -4.14
CA LEU A 113 -15.41 3.25 -4.12
C LEU A 113 -15.67 4.22 -2.95
N THR A 114 -14.76 4.26 -1.96
CA THR A 114 -14.90 5.12 -0.77
C THR A 114 -13.93 6.31 -0.79
N THR A 115 -12.99 6.34 -1.76
CA THR A 115 -12.05 7.45 -1.97
C THR A 115 -12.65 8.49 -2.91
#